data_AF-A0A969SXM7-F1
#
_entry.id   AF-A0A969SXM7-F1
#
_cell.length_a   1.000
_cell.length_b   1.000
_cell.length_c   1.000
_cell.angle_alpha   90.00
_cell.angle_beta   90.00
_cell.angle_gamma   90.00
#
_symmetry.space_group_name_H-M   'P 1'
#
loop_
_entity.id
_entity.type
_entity.pdbx_description
1 polymer ?
#
loop_
_entity_poly.entity_id
_entity_poly.type
_entity_poly.pdbx_seq_one_letter_code
_entity_poly.pdbx_strand_id
1 'polypeptide(L)'
;MHLPPLRPISDVHFCVSGSVTIHPSAVVAPGVLLQADANSQIVIGAGVCIGAGTVLHVYQGSLEIEEGASLGASVLLFGSGRIGANACIGSRVTIFNSSIAPDQVVKSGSLVGDPSRSIAQTEPVKTEVAAPTEDSPSQAETAPTETSSPQAAETAPAQSSSALASAASVPIYGKAAVAQLIIALFPGRDSLNNLPPENQSSNNGKTPDR
;
A
#
# COMPACT_ATOMS: atom_id res chain seq x y z
N MET A 1 -10.07 -24.20 -29.37
CA MET A 1 -9.24 -23.61 -28.31
C MET A 1 -7.90 -23.21 -28.94
N HIS A 2 -7.79 -21.99 -29.46
CA HIS A 2 -6.54 -21.50 -30.03
C HIS A 2 -5.76 -20.84 -28.88
N LEU A 3 -4.77 -21.54 -28.32
CA LEU A 3 -3.86 -20.96 -27.35
C LEU A 3 -2.99 -19.95 -28.10
N PRO A 4 -2.99 -18.66 -27.71
CA PRO A 4 -2.09 -17.69 -28.31
C PRO A 4 -0.64 -18.17 -28.08
N PRO A 5 0.25 -18.02 -29.07
CA PRO A 5 1.62 -18.46 -28.95
C PRO A 5 2.28 -17.80 -27.74
N LEU A 6 2.96 -18.61 -26.91
CA LEU A 6 3.78 -18.12 -25.81
C LEU A 6 4.84 -17.21 -26.42
N ARG A 7 4.66 -15.90 -26.25
CA ARG A 7 5.66 -14.93 -26.69
C ARG A 7 6.95 -15.22 -25.91
N PRO A 8 8.11 -15.23 -26.56
CA PRO A 8 9.39 -15.37 -25.88
C PRO A 8 9.46 -14.39 -24.71
N ILE A 9 10.03 -14.84 -23.58
CA ILE A 9 10.40 -13.94 -22.47
C ILE A 9 11.31 -12.90 -23.10
N SER A 10 10.73 -11.76 -23.42
CA SER A 10 11.47 -10.62 -23.92
C SER A 10 12.11 -10.00 -22.67
N ASP A 11 13.29 -9.39 -22.78
CA ASP A 11 13.88 -8.51 -21.75
C ASP A 11 13.01 -7.25 -21.50
N VAL A 12 11.71 -7.31 -21.79
CA VAL A 12 10.75 -6.28 -21.44
C VAL A 12 10.56 -6.32 -19.95
N HIS A 13 11.07 -5.27 -19.33
CA HIS A 13 10.86 -5.02 -17.92
C HIS A 13 9.37 -4.83 -17.57
N PHE A 14 8.45 -4.75 -18.53
CA PHE A 14 7.00 -4.64 -18.33
C PHE A 14 6.22 -5.50 -19.33
N CYS A 15 5.01 -5.94 -18.97
CA CYS A 15 4.15 -6.77 -19.80
C CYS A 15 2.96 -5.95 -20.34
N VAL A 16 2.64 -6.11 -21.62
CA VAL A 16 1.51 -5.44 -22.28
C VAL A 16 0.65 -6.47 -23.02
N SER A 17 -0.65 -6.44 -22.74
CA SER A 17 -1.67 -7.30 -23.34
C SER A 17 -2.90 -6.50 -23.74
N GLY A 18 -3.45 -6.77 -24.94
CA GLY A 18 -4.64 -6.07 -25.46
C GLY A 18 -4.34 -4.75 -26.18
N SER A 19 -5.36 -3.89 -26.29
CA SER A 19 -5.27 -2.57 -26.93
C SER A 19 -4.68 -1.54 -25.96
N VAL A 20 -3.38 -1.29 -26.08
CA VAL A 20 -2.65 -0.35 -25.22
C VAL A 20 -1.84 0.60 -26.10
N THR A 21 -2.06 1.90 -25.91
CA THR A 21 -1.33 2.97 -26.59
C THR A 21 -0.49 3.73 -25.58
N ILE A 22 0.82 3.76 -25.78
CA ILE A 22 1.78 4.41 -24.88
C ILE A 22 2.46 5.55 -25.64
N HIS A 23 2.37 6.77 -25.11
CA HIS A 23 3.09 7.89 -25.68
C HIS A 23 4.62 7.70 -25.58
N PRO A 24 5.43 8.09 -26.59
CA PRO A 24 6.88 7.85 -26.59
C PRO A 24 7.66 8.48 -25.42
N SER A 25 7.12 9.54 -24.82
CA SER A 25 7.74 10.21 -23.67
C SER A 25 7.35 9.60 -22.32
N ALA A 26 6.45 8.63 -22.28
CA ALA A 26 6.01 8.02 -21.04
C ALA A 26 7.10 7.09 -20.49
N VAL A 27 7.28 7.09 -19.17
CA VAL A 27 8.26 6.26 -18.48
C VAL A 27 7.52 5.11 -17.81
N VAL A 28 7.86 3.89 -18.21
CA VAL A 28 7.27 2.66 -17.65
C VAL A 28 8.36 1.89 -16.92
N ALA A 29 8.23 1.79 -15.60
CA ALA A 29 9.20 1.09 -14.76
C ALA A 29 9.09 -0.45 -14.85
N PRO A 30 10.09 -1.19 -14.33
CA PRO A 30 10.04 -2.64 -14.29
C PRO A 30 8.88 -3.22 -13.45
N GLY A 31 8.43 -4.42 -13.82
CA GLY A 31 7.33 -5.15 -13.20
C GLY A 31 5.94 -4.59 -13.51
N VAL A 32 5.81 -3.60 -14.41
CA VAL A 32 4.51 -3.05 -14.78
C VAL A 32 3.74 -4.05 -15.65
N LEU A 33 2.45 -4.24 -15.35
CA LEU A 33 1.52 -5.06 -16.13
C LEU A 33 0.40 -4.17 -16.68
N LEU A 34 0.27 -4.10 -18.00
CA LEU A 34 -0.79 -3.40 -18.71
C LEU A 34 -1.66 -4.43 -19.44
N GLN A 35 -2.91 -4.56 -19.02
CA GLN A 35 -3.85 -5.49 -19.63
C GLN A 35 -5.15 -4.78 -19.99
N ALA A 36 -5.51 -4.80 -21.26
CA ALA A 36 -6.82 -4.39 -21.75
C ALA A 36 -7.57 -5.63 -22.26
N ASP A 37 -8.77 -5.87 -21.72
CA ASP A 37 -9.64 -6.95 -22.17
C ASP A 37 -10.27 -6.66 -23.55
N ALA A 38 -11.07 -7.59 -24.06
CA ALA A 38 -11.81 -7.38 -25.31
C ALA A 38 -12.67 -6.11 -25.23
N ASN A 39 -12.70 -5.34 -26.32
CA ASN A 39 -13.39 -4.04 -26.43
C ASN A 39 -12.96 -3.00 -25.38
N SER A 40 -11.80 -3.17 -24.76
CA SER A 40 -11.25 -2.23 -23.79
C SER A 40 -9.93 -1.65 -24.29
N GLN A 41 -9.61 -0.44 -23.83
CA GLN A 41 -8.38 0.25 -24.24
C GLN A 41 -7.68 0.97 -23.09
N ILE A 42 -6.36 0.95 -23.09
CA ILE A 42 -5.52 1.77 -22.21
C ILE A 42 -4.81 2.83 -23.07
N VAL A 43 -4.94 4.09 -22.70
CA VAL A 43 -4.26 5.21 -23.34
C VAL A 43 -3.39 5.92 -22.30
N ILE A 44 -2.08 5.92 -22.53
CA ILE A 44 -1.09 6.57 -21.68
C ILE A 44 -0.56 7.80 -22.42
N GLY A 45 -0.82 8.98 -21.85
CA GLY A 45 -0.46 10.29 -22.39
C GLY A 45 1.03 10.64 -22.27
N ALA A 46 1.37 11.84 -22.73
CA ALA A 46 2.73 12.36 -22.67
C ALA A 46 3.20 12.61 -21.22
N GLY A 47 4.50 12.56 -20.99
CA GLY A 47 5.11 12.77 -19.67
C GLY A 47 4.66 11.84 -18.52
N VAL A 48 3.83 10.82 -18.78
CA VAL A 48 3.30 9.94 -17.72
C VAL A 48 4.41 9.08 -17.12
N CYS A 49 4.45 8.98 -15.79
CA CYS A 49 5.37 8.11 -15.07
C CYS A 49 4.59 6.96 -14.42
N ILE A 50 5.00 5.71 -14.69
CA ILE A 50 4.40 4.51 -14.09
C ILE A 50 5.44 3.82 -13.21
N GLY A 51 5.20 3.83 -11.89
CA GLY A 51 6.07 3.23 -10.90
C GLY A 51 6.13 1.71 -10.97
N ALA A 52 7.22 1.14 -10.48
CA ALA A 52 7.52 -0.28 -10.58
C ALA A 52 6.43 -1.16 -9.93
N GLY A 53 6.15 -2.31 -10.54
CA GLY A 53 5.15 -3.27 -10.04
C GLY A 53 3.70 -2.78 -10.13
N THR A 54 3.42 -1.72 -10.88
CA THR A 54 2.05 -1.23 -11.10
C THR A 54 1.29 -2.18 -12.02
N VAL A 55 0.05 -2.48 -11.67
CA VAL A 55 -0.84 -3.34 -12.46
C VAL A 55 -2.05 -2.52 -12.89
N LEU A 56 -2.22 -2.36 -14.21
CA LEU A 56 -3.36 -1.71 -14.83
C LEU A 56 -4.14 -2.76 -15.62
N HIS A 57 -5.36 -3.07 -15.18
CA HIS A 57 -6.26 -3.98 -15.88
C HIS A 57 -7.59 -3.31 -16.17
N VAL A 58 -7.93 -3.16 -17.45
CA VAL A 58 -9.17 -2.54 -17.91
C VAL A 58 -10.10 -3.59 -18.47
N TYR A 59 -11.32 -3.62 -17.93
CA TYR A 59 -12.42 -4.43 -18.43
C TYR A 59 -13.61 -3.52 -18.76
N GLN A 60 -14.25 -3.77 -19.91
CA GLN A 60 -15.46 -3.07 -20.38
C GLN A 60 -15.37 -1.53 -20.32
N GLY A 61 -14.36 -0.94 -20.94
CA GLY A 61 -14.26 0.52 -21.05
C GLY A 61 -12.88 1.02 -21.49
N SER A 62 -12.63 2.31 -21.27
CA SER A 62 -11.31 2.92 -21.47
C SER A 62 -10.68 3.33 -20.14
N LEU A 63 -9.36 3.20 -20.08
CA LEU A 63 -8.52 3.88 -19.09
C LEU A 63 -7.68 4.92 -19.80
N GLU A 64 -7.89 6.18 -19.43
CA GLU A 64 -7.11 7.30 -19.96
C GLU A 64 -6.24 7.88 -18.84
N ILE A 65 -4.93 7.82 -19.04
CA ILE A 65 -3.96 8.46 -18.16
C ILE A 65 -3.46 9.70 -18.90
N GLU A 66 -3.87 10.86 -18.43
CA GLU A 66 -3.59 12.14 -19.07
C GLU A 66 -2.14 12.59 -18.85
N GLU A 67 -1.77 13.66 -19.55
CA GLU A 67 -0.40 14.18 -19.56
C GLU A 67 0.14 14.48 -18.16
N GLY A 68 1.40 14.12 -17.93
CA GLY A 68 2.12 14.43 -16.69
C GLY A 68 1.64 13.68 -15.45
N ALA A 69 0.63 12.80 -15.55
CA ALA A 69 0.18 12.00 -14.43
C ALA A 69 1.30 11.07 -13.93
N SER A 70 1.40 10.94 -12.61
CA SER A 70 2.45 10.17 -11.94
C SER A 70 1.83 9.08 -11.06
N LEU A 71 2.11 7.83 -11.41
CA LEU A 71 1.69 6.66 -10.64
C LEU A 71 2.86 6.15 -9.80
N GLY A 72 2.66 6.08 -8.48
CA GLY A 72 3.63 5.53 -7.54
C GLY A 72 3.91 4.04 -7.76
N ALA A 73 4.78 3.47 -6.94
CA ALA A 73 5.11 2.05 -7.02
C ALA A 73 3.95 1.18 -6.52
N SER A 74 3.78 0.01 -7.12
CA SER A 74 2.78 -0.99 -6.74
C SER A 74 1.34 -0.45 -6.71
N VAL A 75 1.00 0.42 -7.66
CA VAL A 75 -0.39 0.86 -7.84
C VAL A 75 -1.19 -0.26 -8.51
N LEU A 76 -2.42 -0.47 -8.06
CA LEU A 76 -3.37 -1.38 -8.69
C LEU A 76 -4.53 -0.56 -9.24
N LEU A 77 -4.74 -0.60 -10.54
CA LEU A 77 -5.94 -0.03 -11.16
C LEU A 77 -6.72 -1.13 -11.85
N PHE A 78 -7.98 -1.25 -11.49
CA PHE A 78 -8.88 -2.26 -12.02
C PHE A 78 -10.18 -1.61 -12.49
N GLY A 79 -10.53 -1.83 -13.76
CA GLY A 79 -11.74 -1.30 -14.40
C GLY A 79 -11.49 -0.10 -15.30
N SER A 80 -12.55 0.67 -15.54
CA SER A 80 -12.53 1.85 -16.40
C SER A 80 -12.36 3.14 -15.58
N GLY A 81 -11.83 4.18 -16.19
CA GLY A 81 -11.67 5.47 -15.52
C GLY A 81 -10.73 6.43 -16.23
N ARG A 82 -10.52 7.58 -15.61
CA ARG A 82 -9.60 8.61 -16.07
C ARG A 82 -8.68 9.03 -14.93
N ILE A 83 -7.39 9.10 -15.19
CA ILE A 83 -6.41 9.73 -14.30
C ILE A 83 -6.08 11.08 -14.93
N GLY A 84 -6.56 12.15 -14.31
CA GLY A 84 -6.43 13.51 -14.83
C GLY A 84 -4.98 13.98 -14.95
N ALA A 85 -4.78 15.02 -15.75
CA ALA A 85 -3.46 15.59 -15.99
C ALA A 85 -2.79 16.01 -14.68
N ASN A 86 -1.48 15.77 -14.58
CA ASN A 86 -0.66 16.04 -13.39
C ASN A 86 -1.15 15.41 -12.07
N ALA A 87 -2.10 14.47 -12.11
CA ALA A 87 -2.52 13.77 -10.91
C ALA A 87 -1.36 12.95 -10.34
N CYS A 88 -1.20 12.97 -9.02
CA CYS A 88 -0.16 12.26 -8.32
C CYS A 88 -0.77 11.13 -7.49
N ILE A 89 -0.57 9.90 -7.93
CA ILE A 89 -1.05 8.70 -7.25
C ILE A 89 0.07 8.16 -6.38
N GLY A 90 -0.15 8.14 -5.06
CA GLY A 90 0.80 7.58 -4.11
C GLY A 90 1.05 6.08 -4.34
N SER A 91 2.11 5.57 -3.73
CA SER A 91 2.45 4.15 -3.81
C SER A 91 1.41 3.27 -3.10
N ARG A 92 1.23 2.03 -3.58
CA ARG A 92 0.26 1.06 -3.02
C ARG A 92 -1.19 1.55 -3.01
N VAL A 93 -1.54 2.47 -3.91
CA VAL A 93 -2.94 2.88 -4.10
C VAL A 93 -3.67 1.83 -4.93
N THR A 94 -4.93 1.57 -4.57
CA THR A 94 -5.84 0.77 -5.39
C THR A 94 -6.96 1.67 -5.90
N ILE A 95 -7.17 1.69 -7.22
CA ILE A 95 -8.26 2.42 -7.87
C ILE A 95 -9.18 1.40 -8.52
N PHE A 96 -10.44 1.38 -8.10
CA PHE A 96 -11.45 0.47 -8.60
C PHE A 96 -12.56 1.25 -9.31
N ASN A 97 -12.67 1.08 -10.62
CA ASN A 97 -13.71 1.68 -11.46
C ASN A 97 -14.04 3.16 -11.11
N SER A 98 -13.00 3.98 -10.97
CA SER A 98 -13.10 5.36 -10.52
C SER A 98 -12.14 6.25 -11.30
N SER A 99 -12.43 7.55 -11.27
CA SER A 99 -11.62 8.56 -11.95
C SER A 99 -11.04 9.53 -10.94
N ILE A 100 -9.80 9.96 -11.20
CA ILE A 100 -9.06 10.92 -10.40
C ILE A 100 -9.03 12.24 -11.18
N ALA A 101 -9.37 13.33 -10.52
CA ALA A 101 -9.40 14.64 -11.15
C ALA A 101 -7.97 15.12 -11.48
N PRO A 102 -7.81 16.03 -12.46
CA PRO A 102 -6.54 16.71 -12.70
C PRO A 102 -6.00 17.40 -11.44
N ASP A 103 -4.67 17.46 -11.32
CA ASP A 103 -3.94 18.07 -10.19
C ASP A 103 -4.28 17.48 -8.80
N GLN A 104 -5.00 16.35 -8.75
CA GLN A 104 -5.35 15.69 -7.51
C GLN A 104 -4.20 14.82 -7.01
N VAL A 105 -3.95 14.86 -5.70
CA VAL A 105 -3.01 13.97 -5.03
C VAL A 105 -3.76 12.90 -4.25
N VAL A 106 -3.55 11.63 -4.61
CA VAL A 106 -4.06 10.47 -3.88
C VAL A 106 -2.97 9.98 -2.94
N LYS A 107 -3.26 9.90 -1.64
CA LYS A 107 -2.30 9.46 -0.63
C LYS A 107 -1.90 7.99 -0.84
N SER A 108 -0.65 7.66 -0.54
CA SER A 108 -0.16 6.27 -0.56
C SER A 108 -1.02 5.35 0.31
N GLY A 109 -1.30 4.13 -0.17
CA GLY A 109 -2.12 3.14 0.52
C GLY A 109 -3.62 3.40 0.49
N SER A 110 -4.09 4.46 -0.19
CA SER A 110 -5.52 4.73 -0.35
C SER A 110 -6.19 3.72 -1.27
N LEU A 111 -7.48 3.46 -1.00
CA LEU A 111 -8.38 2.71 -1.86
C LEU A 111 -9.44 3.70 -2.37
N VAL A 112 -9.48 3.91 -3.68
CA VAL A 112 -10.42 4.82 -4.35
C VAL A 112 -11.43 4.01 -5.14
N GLY A 113 -12.71 4.37 -5.04
CA GLY A 113 -13.76 3.75 -5.84
C GLY A 113 -14.27 2.40 -5.35
N ASP A 114 -13.95 1.97 -4.13
CA ASP A 114 -14.63 0.82 -3.50
C ASP A 114 -16.02 1.24 -3.01
N PRO A 115 -17.12 0.89 -3.71
CA PRO A 115 -18.47 1.30 -3.29
C PRO A 115 -18.89 0.60 -2.00
N SER A 116 -18.24 -0.52 -1.63
CA SER A 116 -18.59 -1.33 -0.46
C SER A 116 -18.21 -0.66 0.86
N ARG A 117 -17.37 0.39 0.80
CA ARG A 117 -16.84 1.12 1.97
C ARG A 117 -17.29 2.58 2.02
N SER A 118 -18.30 2.96 1.23
CA SER A 118 -18.86 4.31 1.28
C SER A 118 -19.55 4.54 2.63
N ILE A 119 -18.80 5.02 3.60
CA ILE A 119 -19.35 5.68 4.78
C ILE A 119 -19.57 7.11 4.31
N ALA A 120 -20.83 7.51 4.18
CA ALA A 120 -21.20 8.90 3.92
C ALA A 120 -20.42 9.77 4.92
N GLN A 121 -19.43 10.49 4.42
CA GLN A 121 -18.68 11.45 5.19
C GLN A 121 -19.66 12.58 5.46
N THR A 122 -20.24 12.61 6.66
CA THR A 122 -21.09 13.71 7.13
C THR A 122 -20.33 15.00 6.89
N GLU A 123 -20.87 15.85 6.02
CA GLU A 123 -20.31 17.18 5.78
C GLU A 123 -20.14 17.91 7.13
N PRO A 124 -19.04 18.64 7.34
CA PRO A 124 -18.98 19.58 8.43
C PRO A 124 -20.06 20.64 8.16
N VAL A 125 -21.07 20.68 9.01
CA VAL A 125 -22.09 21.74 9.04
C VAL A 125 -21.36 23.07 9.02
N LYS A 126 -21.50 23.79 7.89
CA LYS A 126 -21.09 25.17 7.73
C LYS A 126 -21.95 26.01 8.68
N THR A 127 -21.43 26.29 9.88
CA THR A 127 -22.01 27.31 10.75
C THR A 127 -21.73 28.67 10.12
N GLU A 128 -22.72 29.16 9.39
CA GLU A 128 -22.86 30.54 8.98
C GLU A 128 -23.07 31.40 10.24
N VAL A 129 -21.98 31.97 10.78
CA VAL A 129 -22.07 33.09 11.73
C VAL A 129 -21.90 34.36 10.92
N ALA A 130 -23.00 35.07 10.75
CA ALA A 130 -23.06 36.39 10.15
C ALA A 130 -22.20 37.39 10.96
N ALA A 131 -21.40 38.18 10.24
CA ALA A 131 -20.73 39.36 10.78
C ALA A 131 -21.75 40.44 11.17
N PRO A 132 -21.39 41.32 12.11
CA PRO A 132 -21.44 42.74 11.77
C PRO A 132 -20.09 43.43 11.98
N THR A 133 -19.73 44.21 10.96
CA THR A 133 -18.69 45.23 10.94
C THR A 133 -19.08 46.42 11.82
N GLU A 134 -18.20 46.87 12.71
CA GLU A 134 -18.11 48.27 13.18
C GLU A 134 -16.63 48.61 13.51
N ASP A 135 -16.34 49.91 13.57
CA ASP A 135 -15.19 50.65 13.03
C ASP A 135 -14.13 51.08 14.09
N SER A 136 -12.85 50.91 13.75
CA SER A 136 -11.59 51.65 14.08
C SER A 136 -11.29 52.18 15.53
N PRO A 137 -10.14 52.87 15.78
CA PRO A 137 -8.80 52.27 16.02
C PRO A 137 -8.14 52.74 17.34
N SER A 138 -7.18 51.99 17.91
CA SER A 138 -6.19 52.57 18.84
C SER A 138 -4.92 51.72 19.00
N GLN A 139 -3.79 52.33 18.57
CA GLN A 139 -2.42 52.40 19.14
C GLN A 139 -2.08 51.48 20.32
N ALA A 140 -0.85 51.02 20.56
CA ALA A 140 0.49 51.08 19.98
C ALA A 140 1.38 50.15 20.86
N GLU A 141 2.61 49.84 20.41
CA GLU A 141 3.78 49.47 21.25
C GLU A 141 3.67 48.21 22.13
N THR A 142 4.49 47.16 22.03
CA THR A 142 5.96 47.14 22.09
C THR A 142 6.44 45.68 21.95
N ALA A 143 7.50 45.44 21.19
CA ALA A 143 8.45 44.33 21.43
C ALA A 143 9.47 44.82 22.50
N PRO A 144 10.36 44.01 23.14
CA PRO A 144 10.99 42.77 22.61
C PRO A 144 11.42 41.68 23.64
N THR A 145 12.05 40.61 23.11
CA THR A 145 13.07 39.70 23.74
C THR A 145 12.52 38.67 24.76
N GLU A 146 12.93 37.39 24.87
CA GLU A 146 14.23 36.69 24.85
C GLU A 146 14.04 35.18 24.52
N THR A 147 14.87 34.56 23.67
CA THR A 147 16.06 33.73 23.98
C THR A 147 15.79 32.43 24.78
N SER A 148 15.89 31.27 24.11
CA SER A 148 16.78 30.16 24.53
C SER A 148 16.70 28.94 23.60
N SER A 149 17.82 28.62 22.95
CA SER A 149 18.27 27.25 22.63
C SER A 149 19.31 26.84 23.70
N PRO A 150 19.54 25.55 23.97
CA PRO A 150 20.65 24.84 23.30
C PRO A 150 20.34 23.33 23.06
N GLN A 151 20.65 22.73 21.91
CA GLN A 151 21.95 22.17 21.46
C GLN A 151 21.98 20.64 21.50
N ALA A 152 22.57 20.07 20.44
CA ALA A 152 22.64 18.67 20.03
C ALA A 152 23.55 17.76 20.89
N ALA A 153 23.33 16.45 20.80
CA ALA A 153 24.41 15.45 20.86
C ALA A 153 23.98 14.12 20.22
N GLU A 154 24.62 13.82 19.09
CA GLU A 154 24.76 12.51 18.46
C GLU A 154 25.75 11.65 19.27
N THR A 155 25.69 10.31 19.18
CA THR A 155 26.80 9.31 19.17
C THR A 155 26.41 7.98 19.85
N ALA A 156 26.53 6.89 19.09
CA ALA A 156 26.80 5.50 19.54
C ALA A 156 28.21 5.10 19.03
N PRO A 157 28.83 3.90 19.28
CA PRO A 157 28.43 2.70 20.05
C PRO A 157 29.59 2.00 20.89
N ALA A 158 29.30 0.78 21.43
CA ALA A 158 30.20 -0.33 21.90
C ALA A 158 30.82 -0.26 23.34
N GLN A 159 31.02 -1.32 24.15
CA GLN A 159 30.82 -2.79 24.15
C GLN A 159 31.14 -3.42 25.56
N SER A 160 30.50 -4.56 25.91
CA SER A 160 30.95 -5.71 26.80
C SER A 160 31.28 -5.49 28.30
N SER A 161 31.07 -6.38 29.30
CA SER A 161 30.84 -7.85 29.36
C SER A 161 30.46 -8.34 30.80
N SER A 162 30.15 -9.65 30.93
CA SER A 162 30.04 -10.54 32.13
C SER A 162 28.59 -10.99 32.47
N ALA A 163 28.26 -12.25 32.82
CA ALA A 163 28.93 -13.56 32.78
C ALA A 163 27.84 -14.67 32.81
N LEU A 164 28.21 -15.90 32.45
CA LEU A 164 27.35 -17.07 32.20
C LEU A 164 26.55 -17.59 33.40
N ALA A 165 25.30 -18.04 33.15
CA ALA A 165 24.83 -19.40 33.52
C ALA A 165 23.41 -19.71 32.99
N SER A 166 23.26 -20.96 32.50
CA SER A 166 22.04 -21.79 32.47
C SER A 166 21.17 -21.86 31.21
N ALA A 167 21.17 -23.06 30.63
CA ALA A 167 20.19 -23.72 29.76
C ALA A 167 19.65 -22.94 28.53
N ALA A 168 20.07 -23.42 27.36
CA ALA A 168 19.70 -22.95 26.03
C ALA A 168 18.19 -22.76 25.83
N SER A 169 17.77 -21.49 25.80
CA SER A 169 16.65 -21.05 24.99
C SER A 169 17.13 -19.87 24.17
N VAL A 170 17.29 -20.08 22.85
CA VAL A 170 17.57 -18.96 21.94
C VAL A 170 16.41 -17.97 22.13
N PRO A 171 16.65 -16.72 22.52
CA PRO A 171 15.59 -15.73 22.60
C PRO A 171 15.13 -15.45 21.17
N ILE A 172 14.10 -16.16 20.72
CA ILE A 172 13.50 -15.94 19.41
C ILE A 172 12.81 -14.59 19.48
N TYR A 173 13.45 -13.59 18.88
CA TYR A 173 12.87 -12.25 18.74
C TYR A 173 11.51 -12.37 18.04
N GLY A 174 10.49 -11.72 18.61
CA GLY A 174 9.15 -11.71 18.03
C GLY A 174 8.18 -12.77 18.56
N LYS A 175 8.56 -13.64 19.52
CA LYS A 175 7.60 -14.58 20.14
C LYS A 175 6.35 -13.89 20.68
N ALA A 176 6.50 -12.71 21.29
CA ALA A 176 5.39 -11.92 21.80
C ALA A 176 4.49 -11.39 20.67
N ALA A 177 5.07 -10.91 19.57
CA ALA A 177 4.32 -10.43 18.40
C ALA A 177 3.54 -11.57 17.73
N VAL A 178 4.15 -12.74 17.60
CA VAL A 178 3.47 -13.94 17.06
C VAL A 178 2.34 -14.39 17.98
N ALA A 179 2.56 -14.41 19.30
CA ALA A 179 1.51 -14.75 20.26
C ALA A 179 0.31 -13.79 20.18
N GLN A 180 0.56 -12.48 20.05
CA GLN A 180 -0.51 -11.50 19.86
C GLN A 180 -1.28 -11.71 18.56
N LEU A 181 -0.60 -12.07 17.47
CA LEU A 181 -1.26 -12.37 16.20
C LEU A 181 -2.12 -13.64 16.29
N ILE A 182 -1.65 -14.67 16.99
CA ILE A 182 -2.39 -15.92 17.22
C ILE A 182 -3.67 -15.66 18.02
N ILE A 183 -3.62 -14.81 19.04
CA ILE A 183 -4.78 -14.42 19.86
C ILE A 183 -5.76 -13.59 19.01
N ALA A 184 -5.26 -12.62 18.25
CA ALA A 184 -6.09 -11.74 17.43
C ALA A 184 -6.81 -12.48 16.30
N LEU A 185 -6.14 -13.41 15.63
CA LEU A 185 -6.70 -14.13 14.49
C LEU A 185 -7.64 -15.28 14.91
N PHE A 186 -7.52 -15.77 16.14
CA PHE A 186 -8.25 -16.97 16.59
C PHE A 186 -8.70 -16.84 18.06
N PRO A 187 -9.70 -15.99 18.34
CA PRO A 187 -10.28 -15.89 19.67
C PRO A 187 -10.97 -17.22 20.05
N GLY A 188 -10.41 -17.96 21.02
CA GLY A 188 -10.97 -19.24 21.52
C GLY A 188 -10.02 -20.45 21.55
N ARG A 189 -8.69 -20.27 21.47
CA ARG A 189 -7.71 -21.37 21.36
C ARG A 189 -7.31 -22.06 22.66
N ASP A 190 -7.81 -21.64 23.81
CA ASP A 190 -7.43 -22.19 25.11
C ASP A 190 -7.67 -23.71 25.25
N SER A 191 -8.53 -24.29 24.42
CA SER A 191 -8.85 -25.72 24.42
C SER A 191 -7.78 -26.64 23.80
N LEU A 192 -6.79 -26.11 23.05
CA LEU A 192 -5.78 -26.95 22.37
C LEU A 192 -4.47 -27.12 23.14
N ASN A 193 -4.19 -26.28 24.15
CA ASN A 193 -2.91 -26.29 24.86
C ASN A 193 -2.92 -27.15 26.13
N ASN A 194 -4.01 -27.85 26.42
CA ASN A 194 -4.21 -28.61 27.65
C ASN A 194 -4.38 -30.12 27.41
N LEU A 195 -3.58 -30.69 26.49
CA LEU A 195 -3.42 -32.14 26.40
C LEU A 195 -2.36 -32.59 27.44
N PRO A 196 -2.69 -33.47 28.38
CA PRO A 196 -1.70 -34.07 29.27
C PRO A 196 -0.72 -34.93 28.46
N PRO A 197 0.54 -35.10 28.92
CA PRO A 197 1.50 -35.96 28.24
C PRO A 197 1.00 -37.41 28.26
N GLU A 198 0.62 -37.93 27.10
CA GLU A 198 0.23 -39.33 26.96
C GLU A 198 1.43 -40.26 27.25
N ASN A 199 1.13 -41.18 28.16
CA ASN A 199 1.99 -42.17 28.78
C ASN A 199 2.52 -43.18 27.74
N GLN A 200 3.84 -43.40 27.73
CA GLN A 200 4.48 -44.45 26.96
C GLN A 200 4.03 -45.83 27.45
N SER A 201 3.44 -46.65 26.59
CA SER A 201 3.33 -48.09 26.82
C SER A 201 3.28 -48.89 25.52
N SER A 202 4.37 -49.62 25.30
CA SER A 202 4.44 -51.00 24.81
C SER A 202 3.80 -51.31 23.46
N ASN A 203 4.62 -51.31 22.40
CA ASN A 203 4.30 -52.02 21.17
C ASN A 203 5.21 -53.26 21.05
N ASN A 204 4.65 -54.42 21.37
CA ASN A 204 5.27 -55.73 21.20
C ASN A 204 4.98 -56.20 19.76
N GLY A 205 5.93 -55.99 18.86
CA GLY A 205 5.85 -56.41 17.45
C GLY A 205 6.31 -57.86 17.28
N LYS A 206 5.33 -58.76 17.14
CA LYS A 206 5.49 -60.16 16.76
C LYS A 206 6.01 -60.26 15.31
N THR A 207 7.16 -60.92 15.15
CA THR A 207 7.85 -61.22 13.87
C THR A 207 7.07 -62.20 12.99
N PRO A 208 7.12 -62.10 11.65
CA PRO A 208 6.68 -63.15 10.74
C PRO A 208 7.86 -64.10 10.44
N ASP A 209 7.62 -65.41 10.46
CA ASP A 209 8.56 -66.39 9.91
C ASP A 209 7.81 -67.40 9.03
N ARG A 210 8.38 -67.61 7.85
CA ARG A 210 8.17 -68.59 6.77
C ARG A 210 6.78 -68.86 6.17
#